data_AF-A0A7J5Y145-F1
#
_entry.id   AF-A0A7J5Y145-F1
#
_cell.length_a   1.000
_cell.length_b   1.000
_cell.length_c   1.000
_cell.angle_alpha   90.00
_cell.angle_beta   90.00
_cell.angle_gamma   90.00
#
_symmetry.space_group_name_H-M   'P 1'
#
loop_
_entity.id
_entity.type
_entity.pdbx_description
1 polymer ?
#
loop_
_entity_poly.entity_id
_entity_poly.type
_entity_poly.pdbx_seq_one_letter_code
_entity_poly.pdbx_strand_id
1 'polypeptide(L)'
;MIRFVESEASVPLITGKVKLAMGDSEEYILTDPLEMKSLSLKGQLGLCTGSRMQERSMLLRVLLSGNGVEEAQEAVHTLSNKVEELLDASQGLEEVTRKISDIVAASHDLVVPRPEVTQAFSCLICRETMTGPMFSSCCRSIVGCRLCVEEWRITSPQCLKCRDQEPVYTQVAGLSAALVALRALP
;
A
#
# COMPACT_ATOMS: atom_id res chain seq x y z
N MET A 1 40.60 -4.25 -8.03
CA MET A 1 39.67 -3.62 -7.05
C MET A 1 40.48 -2.67 -6.19
N ILE A 2 40.22 -1.36 -6.29
CA ILE A 2 40.95 -0.33 -5.54
C ILE A 2 40.29 -0.18 -4.16
N ARG A 3 41.08 -0.25 -3.09
CA ARG A 3 40.60 -0.06 -1.71
C ARG A 3 41.03 1.31 -1.21
N PHE A 4 40.09 2.04 -0.62
CA PHE A 4 40.31 3.32 0.02
C PHE A 4 40.05 3.19 1.52
N VAL A 5 40.86 3.85 2.33
CA VAL A 5 40.59 4.05 3.76
C VAL A 5 40.19 5.51 4.01
N GLU A 6 39.48 5.79 5.10
CA GLU A 6 38.95 7.14 5.37
C GLU A 6 40.04 8.23 5.43
N SER A 7 41.24 7.89 5.89
CA SER A 7 42.38 8.82 5.91
C SER A 7 42.89 9.20 4.51
N GLU A 8 42.45 8.50 3.47
CA GLU A 8 42.84 8.74 2.07
C GLU A 8 41.72 9.42 1.26
N ALA A 9 40.63 9.83 1.92
CA ALA A 9 39.48 10.47 1.30
C ALA A 9 39.75 11.93 0.87
N SER A 10 40.83 12.16 0.13
CA SER A 10 41.13 13.43 -0.52
C SER A 10 41.25 13.25 -2.03
N VAL A 11 40.70 14.19 -2.79
CA VAL A 11 40.67 14.15 -4.26
C VAL A 11 42.06 13.86 -4.87
N PRO A 12 43.17 14.50 -4.45
CA PRO A 12 44.47 14.21 -5.02
C PRO A 12 44.97 12.78 -4.75
N LEU A 13 44.70 12.23 -3.56
CA LEU A 13 45.12 10.88 -3.20
C LEU A 13 44.28 9.81 -3.91
N ILE A 14 42.97 10.05 -4.03
CA ILE A 14 42.06 9.17 -4.76
C ILE A 14 42.46 9.14 -6.24
N THR A 15 42.59 10.31 -6.88
CA THR A 15 42.99 10.40 -8.29
C THR A 15 44.36 9.79 -8.52
N GLY A 16 45.33 9.98 -7.61
CA GLY A 16 46.64 9.36 -7.70
C GLY A 16 46.60 7.83 -7.66
N LYS A 17 45.80 7.24 -6.76
CA LYS A 17 45.63 5.78 -6.69
C LYS A 17 44.92 5.20 -7.90
N VAL A 18 43.94 5.91 -8.44
CA VAL A 18 43.24 5.50 -9.67
C VAL A 18 44.20 5.49 -10.85
N LYS A 19 44.98 6.57 -11.05
CA LYS A 19 46.01 6.63 -12.11
C LYS A 19 47.01 5.47 -12.02
N LEU A 20 47.52 5.18 -10.82
CA LEU A 20 48.45 4.08 -10.62
C LEU A 20 47.83 2.70 -10.91
N ALA A 21 46.55 2.52 -10.59
CA ALA A 21 45.86 1.26 -10.83
C ALA A 21 45.47 1.05 -12.31
N MET A 22 45.22 2.14 -13.04
CA MET A 22 44.83 2.11 -14.45
C MET A 22 46.04 2.10 -15.40
N GLY A 23 47.21 2.55 -14.93
CA GLY A 23 48.45 2.52 -15.72
C GLY A 23 48.49 3.52 -16.87
N ASP A 24 47.60 4.53 -16.84
CA ASP A 24 47.50 5.57 -17.85
C ASP A 24 47.84 6.97 -17.29
N SER A 25 48.14 7.90 -18.20
CA SER A 25 48.47 9.29 -17.88
C SER A 25 47.26 10.23 -17.98
N GLU A 26 46.05 9.70 -18.11
CA GLU A 26 44.85 10.51 -18.33
C GLU A 26 44.48 11.33 -17.08
N GLU A 27 43.79 12.45 -17.29
CA GLU A 27 43.32 13.31 -16.22
C GLU A 27 41.89 12.92 -15.81
N TYR A 28 41.75 12.41 -14.59
CA TYR A 28 40.47 11.94 -14.07
C TYR A 28 39.71 13.08 -13.39
N ILE A 29 38.44 13.25 -13.77
CA ILE A 29 37.51 14.19 -13.15
C ILE A 29 36.59 13.38 -12.21
N LEU A 30 36.72 13.59 -10.90
CA LEU A 30 35.80 13.04 -9.91
C LEU A 30 34.56 13.95 -9.84
N THR A 31 33.37 13.39 -10.02
CA THR A 31 32.10 14.12 -9.92
C THR A 31 31.28 13.59 -8.76
N ASP A 32 30.74 14.51 -7.94
CA ASP A 32 29.80 14.18 -6.87
C ASP A 32 28.37 14.14 -7.47
N PRO A 33 27.61 13.04 -7.31
CA PRO A 33 26.25 12.94 -7.82
C PRO A 33 25.23 13.86 -7.13
N LEU A 34 25.57 14.54 -6.02
CA LEU A 34 24.63 15.37 -5.25
C LEU A 34 24.84 16.88 -5.32
N GLU A 35 25.93 17.40 -5.89
CA GLU A 35 26.03 18.83 -6.25
C GLU A 35 26.88 19.02 -7.52
N MET A 36 26.27 19.61 -8.55
CA MET A 36 26.95 20.10 -9.75
C MET A 36 27.80 21.34 -9.41
N LYS A 37 28.90 21.13 -8.67
CA LYS A 37 29.98 22.09 -8.43
C LYS A 37 31.30 21.41 -8.75
N SER A 38 31.96 21.91 -9.79
CA SER A 38 33.38 21.62 -10.04
C SER A 38 34.21 22.12 -8.85
N LEU A 39 34.62 21.22 -7.96
CA LEU A 39 35.61 21.51 -6.92
C LEU A 39 36.98 21.65 -7.58
N SER A 40 37.28 22.84 -8.07
CA SER A 40 38.64 23.23 -8.46
C SER A 40 39.44 23.55 -7.20
N LEU A 41 40.33 22.64 -6.82
CA LEU A 41 41.38 22.89 -5.84
C LEU A 41 42.36 23.93 -6.39
N LYS A 42 42.46 25.09 -5.73
CA LYS A 42 43.76 25.68 -5.36
C LYS A 42 43.57 26.84 -4.40
N GLY A 43 44.08 26.67 -3.18
CA GLY A 43 44.40 27.82 -2.35
C GLY A 43 45.45 28.68 -3.06
N GLN A 44 45.21 29.98 -3.15
CA GLN A 44 46.03 31.00 -2.51
C GLN A 44 45.45 32.39 -2.83
N LEU A 45 45.69 33.30 -1.89
CA LEU A 45 45.24 34.69 -1.86
C LEU A 45 45.41 35.42 -3.19
N GLY A 46 44.47 36.31 -3.52
CA GLY A 46 44.68 37.30 -4.56
C GLY A 46 43.41 38.03 -4.99
N LEU A 47 43.30 39.28 -4.54
CA LEU A 47 42.27 40.25 -4.89
C LEU A 47 42.23 40.60 -6.40
N CYS A 48 41.03 40.98 -6.83
CA CYS A 48 40.70 42.03 -7.81
C CYS A 48 40.91 41.83 -9.34
N THR A 49 39.76 41.96 -10.01
CA THR A 49 39.47 42.77 -11.22
C THR A 49 40.25 42.54 -12.51
N GLY A 50 39.52 42.33 -13.61
CA GLY A 50 40.01 42.70 -14.94
C GLY A 50 39.54 41.80 -16.09
N SER A 51 38.47 42.25 -16.76
CA SER A 51 38.27 42.27 -18.21
C SER A 51 38.76 41.12 -19.13
N ARG A 52 37.80 40.72 -19.99
CA ARG A 52 37.91 40.54 -21.46
C ARG A 52 38.37 39.19 -22.04
N MET A 53 37.63 38.86 -23.11
CA MET A 53 37.90 38.01 -24.28
C MET A 53 37.72 36.51 -24.06
N GLN A 54 36.66 35.90 -24.61
CA GLN A 54 36.35 35.63 -26.03
C GLN A 54 37.24 34.50 -26.57
N GLU A 55 36.60 33.54 -27.24
CA GLU A 55 37.15 32.33 -27.89
C GLU A 55 37.34 31.08 -27.03
N ARG A 56 36.23 30.41 -26.64
CA ARG A 56 36.20 28.93 -26.54
C ARG A 56 34.83 28.32 -26.92
N SER A 57 34.01 28.99 -27.74
CA SER A 57 32.75 28.38 -28.25
C SER A 57 32.93 27.49 -29.48
N MET A 58 34.17 27.22 -29.90
CA MET A 58 34.48 26.54 -31.15
C MET A 58 35.33 25.27 -30.97
N LEU A 59 35.18 24.56 -29.84
CA LEU A 59 35.84 23.28 -29.61
C LEU A 59 34.92 22.19 -29.03
N LEU A 60 33.62 22.46 -28.93
CA LEU A 60 32.59 21.48 -28.52
C LEU A 60 31.74 20.99 -29.71
N ARG A 61 32.27 21.04 -30.93
CA ARG A 61 31.64 20.46 -32.13
C ARG A 61 32.48 19.41 -32.86
N VAL A 62 33.70 19.13 -32.39
CA VAL A 62 34.64 18.24 -33.12
C VAL A 62 34.89 16.90 -32.41
N LEU A 63 34.35 16.67 -31.20
CA LEU A 63 34.45 15.37 -30.51
C LEU A 63 33.14 14.56 -30.46
N LEU A 64 32.05 15.06 -31.04
CA LEU A 64 30.80 14.31 -31.18
C LEU A 64 30.51 14.05 -32.66
N SER A 65 31.37 13.25 -33.28
CA SER A 65 31.14 12.57 -34.56
C SER A 65 31.69 11.15 -34.38
N GLY A 66 30.93 10.06 -34.41
CA GLY A 66 29.53 9.88 -34.74
C GLY A 66 28.98 8.57 -34.15
N ASN A 67 27.75 8.24 -34.56
CA ASN A 67 26.94 7.05 -34.27
C ASN A 67 26.21 6.96 -32.92
N GLY A 68 26.65 7.62 -31.84
CA GLY A 68 26.00 7.48 -30.52
C GLY A 68 24.88 8.47 -30.17
N VAL A 69 24.74 9.57 -30.91
CA VAL A 69 23.82 10.66 -30.55
C VAL A 69 22.39 10.40 -31.05
N GLU A 70 22.22 9.79 -32.23
CA GLU A 70 20.89 9.45 -32.75
C GLU A 70 20.24 8.31 -31.95
N GLU A 71 21.03 7.29 -31.58
CA GLU A 71 20.56 6.15 -30.77
C GLU A 71 20.18 6.58 -29.34
N ALA A 72 20.93 7.52 -28.76
CA ALA A 72 20.59 8.13 -27.48
C ALA A 72 19.32 9.00 -27.58
N GLN A 73 19.12 9.71 -28.69
CA GLN A 73 17.96 10.57 -28.90
C GLN A 73 16.68 9.76 -29.18
N GLU A 74 16.79 8.64 -29.88
CA GLU A 74 15.71 7.67 -30.10
C GLU A 74 15.35 6.92 -28.80
N ALA A 75 16.35 6.53 -28.01
CA ALA A 75 16.14 5.94 -26.69
C ALA A 75 15.43 6.91 -25.72
N VAL A 76 15.82 8.19 -25.73
CA VAL A 76 15.17 9.24 -24.92
C VAL A 76 13.73 9.47 -25.39
N HIS A 77 13.47 9.50 -26.71
CA HIS A 77 12.13 9.67 -27.22
C HIS A 77 11.22 8.48 -26.88
N THR A 78 11.76 7.26 -26.98
CA THR A 78 11.07 6.02 -26.58
C THR A 78 10.74 6.01 -25.09
N LEU A 79 11.67 6.45 -24.24
CA LEU A 79 11.44 6.56 -22.80
C LEU A 79 10.38 7.63 -22.49
N SER A 80 10.40 8.76 -23.19
CA SER A 80 9.40 9.82 -23.06
C SER A 80 7.99 9.30 -23.35
N ASN A 81 7.82 8.57 -24.46
CA ASN A 81 6.52 8.01 -24.83
C ASN A 81 6.02 6.99 -23.80
N LYS A 82 6.90 6.13 -23.27
CA LYS A 82 6.53 5.17 -22.21
C LYS A 82 6.15 5.86 -20.90
N VAL A 83 6.78 6.97 -20.56
CA VAL A 83 6.43 7.76 -19.36
C VAL A 83 5.06 8.42 -19.55
N GLU A 84 4.76 8.91 -20.76
CA GLU A 84 3.45 9.47 -21.10
C GLU A 84 2.34 8.41 -21.03
N GLU A 85 2.57 7.21 -21.58
CA GLU A 85 1.66 6.07 -21.45
C GLU A 85 1.42 5.65 -19.99
N LEU A 86 2.47 5.67 -19.15
CA LEU A 86 2.36 5.38 -17.72
C LEU A 86 1.58 6.47 -16.97
N LEU A 87 1.75 7.74 -17.35
CA LEU A 87 0.99 8.85 -16.79
C LEU A 87 -0.50 8.72 -17.13
N ASP A 88 -0.85 8.43 -18.37
CA ASP A 88 -2.24 8.21 -18.79
C ASP A 88 -2.86 7.01 -18.07
N ALA A 89 -2.14 5.90 -17.96
CA ALA A 89 -2.59 4.73 -17.20
C ALA A 89 -2.81 5.05 -15.72
N SER A 90 -1.94 5.88 -15.12
CA SER A 90 -2.05 6.29 -13.71
C SER A 90 -3.26 7.20 -13.44
N GLN A 91 -3.58 8.10 -14.38
CA GLN A 91 -4.77 8.95 -14.31
C GLN A 91 -6.06 8.12 -14.43
N GLY A 92 -6.06 7.11 -15.31
CA GLY A 92 -7.17 6.15 -15.40
C GLY A 92 -7.39 5.38 -14.10
N LEU A 93 -6.32 5.01 -13.40
CA LEU A 93 -6.40 4.30 -12.11
C LEU A 93 -6.96 5.18 -10.99
N GLU A 94 -6.60 6.46 -10.96
CA GLU A 94 -7.15 7.44 -10.02
C GLU A 94 -8.65 7.63 -10.23
N GLU A 95 -9.10 7.68 -11.49
CA GLU A 95 -10.52 7.74 -11.82
C GLU A 95 -11.28 6.47 -11.40
N VAL A 96 -10.71 5.28 -11.62
CA VAL A 96 -11.28 4.01 -11.17
C VAL A 96 -11.38 3.96 -9.66
N THR A 97 -10.33 4.39 -8.94
CA THR A 97 -10.30 4.42 -7.48
C THR A 97 -11.38 5.34 -6.92
N ARG A 98 -11.56 6.53 -7.53
CA ARG A 98 -12.64 7.45 -7.17
C ARG A 98 -14.02 6.83 -7.40
N LYS A 99 -14.26 6.20 -8.55
CA LYS A 99 -15.54 5.51 -8.84
C LYS A 99 -15.82 4.39 -7.84
N ILE A 100 -14.80 3.62 -7.45
CA ILE A 100 -14.95 2.58 -6.41
C ILE A 100 -15.31 3.23 -5.07
N SER A 101 -14.63 4.31 -4.69
CA SER A 101 -14.94 5.06 -3.46
C SER A 101 -16.37 5.59 -3.47
N ASP A 102 -16.84 6.13 -4.60
CA ASP A 102 -18.21 6.64 -4.76
C ASP A 102 -19.24 5.50 -4.66
N ILE A 103 -18.97 4.34 -5.27
CA ILE A 103 -19.82 3.14 -5.15
C ILE A 103 -19.85 2.63 -3.71
N VAL A 104 -18.70 2.60 -3.02
CA VAL A 104 -18.62 2.17 -1.62
C VAL A 104 -19.39 3.14 -0.73
N ALA A 105 -19.23 4.45 -0.91
CA ALA A 105 -19.98 5.47 -0.19
C ALA A 105 -21.50 5.33 -0.43
N ALA A 106 -21.92 5.20 -1.69
CA ALA A 106 -23.32 5.00 -2.03
C ALA A 106 -23.88 3.67 -1.51
N SER A 107 -23.07 2.61 -1.45
CA SER A 107 -23.47 1.30 -0.93
C SER A 107 -23.68 1.31 0.58
N HIS A 108 -22.97 2.17 1.30
CA HIS A 108 -23.10 2.29 2.75
C HIS A 108 -24.48 2.82 3.16
N ASP A 109 -25.12 3.62 2.31
CA ASP A 109 -26.49 4.13 2.48
C ASP A 109 -27.57 3.13 2.02
N LEU A 110 -27.20 2.10 1.26
CA LEU A 110 -28.12 1.05 0.79
C LEU A 110 -28.27 -0.10 1.79
N VAL A 111 -27.39 -0.21 2.79
CA VAL A 111 -27.56 -1.13 3.92
C VAL A 111 -28.52 -0.49 4.92
N VAL A 112 -29.79 -0.36 4.52
CA VAL A 112 -30.87 -0.06 5.47
C VAL A 112 -31.03 -1.31 6.34
N PRO A 113 -30.71 -1.27 7.64
CA PRO A 113 -31.00 -2.37 8.53
C PRO A 113 -32.51 -2.49 8.55
N ARG A 114 -33.07 -3.51 7.89
CA ARG A 114 -34.50 -3.77 7.97
C ARG A 114 -34.82 -4.09 9.44
N PRO A 115 -35.59 -3.23 10.14
CA PRO A 115 -35.83 -3.41 11.56
C PRO A 115 -36.49 -4.76 11.87
N GLU A 116 -37.24 -5.32 10.92
CA GLU A 116 -37.84 -6.65 11.04
C GLU A 116 -36.78 -7.77 11.11
N VAL A 117 -35.66 -7.60 10.40
CA VAL A 117 -34.58 -8.59 10.35
C VAL A 117 -33.74 -8.53 11.62
N THR A 118 -33.37 -7.33 12.08
CA THR A 118 -32.60 -7.17 13.33
C THR A 118 -33.40 -7.65 14.53
N GLN A 119 -34.72 -7.42 14.55
CA GLN A 119 -35.59 -7.90 15.61
C GLN A 119 -35.67 -9.44 15.65
N ALA A 120 -35.62 -10.12 14.49
CA ALA A 120 -35.64 -11.58 14.42
C ALA A 120 -34.38 -12.25 15.03
N PHE A 121 -33.27 -11.50 15.12
CA PHE A 121 -32.02 -11.95 15.72
C PHE A 121 -31.74 -11.28 17.08
N SER A 122 -32.76 -10.71 17.73
CA SER A 122 -32.67 -10.13 19.06
C SER A 122 -32.96 -11.17 20.15
N CYS A 123 -32.13 -11.22 21.18
CA CYS A 123 -32.28 -12.14 22.31
C CYS A 123 -33.54 -11.82 23.12
N LEU A 124 -34.37 -12.82 23.43
CA LEU A 124 -35.58 -12.59 24.23
C LEU A 124 -35.30 -12.16 25.68
N ILE A 125 -34.08 -12.37 26.17
CA ILE A 125 -33.66 -12.04 27.54
C ILE A 125 -32.94 -10.69 27.58
N CYS A 126 -31.78 -10.57 26.92
CA CYS A 126 -30.98 -9.34 26.98
C CYS A 126 -31.39 -8.28 25.95
N ARG A 127 -32.29 -8.61 25.00
CA ARG A 127 -32.77 -7.73 23.91
C ARG A 127 -31.70 -7.24 22.92
N GLU A 128 -30.46 -7.67 23.09
CA GLU A 128 -29.35 -7.40 22.17
C GLU A 128 -29.28 -8.41 21.03
N THR A 129 -28.45 -8.12 20.03
CA THR A 129 -28.12 -9.07 18.95
C THR A 129 -27.55 -10.35 19.54
N MET A 130 -28.06 -11.51 19.08
CA MET A 130 -27.70 -12.79 19.69
C MET A 130 -26.25 -13.19 19.44
N THR A 131 -25.48 -13.35 20.52
CA THR A 131 -24.15 -13.98 20.50
C THR A 131 -24.30 -15.47 20.83
N GLY A 132 -23.95 -16.34 19.88
CA GLY A 132 -24.18 -17.79 20.00
C GLY A 132 -25.68 -18.12 20.08
N PRO A 133 -26.44 -17.92 18.98
CA PRO A 133 -27.89 -18.09 18.99
C PRO A 133 -28.29 -19.54 19.32
N MET A 134 -29.31 -19.66 20.16
CA MET A 134 -29.90 -20.93 20.57
C MET A 134 -31.24 -21.13 19.90
N PHE A 135 -31.38 -22.27 19.23
CA PHE A 135 -32.62 -22.77 18.66
C PHE A 135 -33.37 -23.62 19.67
N SER A 136 -34.68 -23.46 19.74
CA SER A 136 -35.59 -24.28 20.56
C SER A 136 -36.43 -25.19 19.67
N SER A 137 -36.42 -26.49 19.96
CA SER A 137 -37.16 -27.47 19.16
C SER A 137 -38.68 -27.38 19.34
N CYS A 138 -39.16 -27.08 20.55
CA CYS A 138 -40.59 -27.06 20.86
C CYS A 138 -41.36 -25.98 20.08
N CYS A 139 -40.79 -24.77 19.96
CA CYS A 139 -41.40 -23.65 19.25
C CYS A 139 -40.76 -23.38 17.88
N ARG A 140 -39.81 -24.23 17.46
CA ARG A 140 -39.08 -24.14 16.19
C ARG A 140 -38.53 -22.73 15.92
N SER A 141 -37.95 -22.11 16.95
CA SER A 141 -37.50 -20.72 16.89
C SER A 141 -36.12 -20.56 17.51
N ILE A 142 -35.34 -19.63 16.96
CA ILE A 142 -34.21 -19.07 17.70
C ILE A 142 -34.78 -18.19 18.82
N VAL A 143 -34.25 -18.31 20.04
CA VAL A 143 -34.83 -17.70 21.25
C VAL A 143 -33.88 -16.74 21.98
N GLY A 144 -32.56 -16.90 21.84
CA GLY A 144 -31.63 -16.03 22.54
C GLY A 144 -30.18 -16.46 22.48
N CYS A 145 -29.33 -15.70 23.17
CA CYS A 145 -27.91 -16.00 23.36
C CYS A 145 -27.73 -17.27 24.20
N ARG A 146 -26.66 -18.02 23.94
CA ARG A 146 -26.30 -19.23 24.69
C ARG A 146 -26.30 -19.03 26.20
N LEU A 147 -25.56 -18.03 26.68
CA LEU A 147 -25.44 -17.76 28.13
C LEU A 147 -26.78 -17.42 28.76
N CYS A 148 -27.59 -16.58 28.10
CA CYS A 148 -28.90 -16.19 28.62
C CYS A 148 -29.85 -17.40 28.71
N VAL A 149 -29.84 -18.27 27.70
CA VAL A 149 -30.68 -19.49 27.70
C VAL A 149 -30.20 -20.48 28.75
N GLU A 150 -28.89 -20.67 28.91
CA GLU A 150 -28.32 -21.53 29.95
C GLU A 150 -28.72 -21.06 31.35
N GLU A 151 -28.64 -19.76 31.63
CA GLU A 151 -29.05 -19.17 32.91
C GLU A 151 -30.56 -19.29 33.14
N TRP A 152 -31.38 -19.08 32.10
CA TRP A 152 -32.82 -19.28 32.18
C TRP A 152 -33.17 -20.72 32.57
N ARG A 153 -32.49 -21.73 32.02
CA ARG A 153 -32.75 -23.14 32.34
C ARG A 153 -32.49 -23.50 33.80
N ILE A 154 -31.63 -22.75 34.49
CA ILE A 154 -31.37 -22.95 35.92
C ILE A 154 -32.57 -22.46 36.74
N THR A 155 -33.20 -21.38 36.32
CA THR A 155 -34.28 -20.71 37.07
C THR A 155 -35.68 -21.14 36.65
N SER A 156 -35.83 -21.68 35.44
CA SER A 156 -37.11 -22.09 34.88
C SER A 156 -36.98 -23.33 33.99
N PRO A 157 -37.79 -24.38 34.22
CA PRO A 157 -37.80 -25.57 33.37
C PRO A 157 -38.56 -25.37 32.05
N GLN A 158 -39.15 -24.19 31.83
CA GLN A 158 -40.04 -23.92 30.70
C GLN A 158 -39.34 -23.23 29.52
N CYS A 159 -39.90 -23.38 28.32
CA CYS A 159 -39.44 -22.66 27.14
C CYS A 159 -39.57 -21.14 27.29
N LEU A 160 -38.51 -20.42 26.92
CA LEU A 160 -38.46 -18.95 26.89
C LEU A 160 -39.57 -18.30 26.04
N LYS A 161 -40.03 -19.01 25.00
CA LYS A 161 -40.98 -18.47 24.04
C LYS A 161 -42.39 -19.02 24.24
N CYS A 162 -42.56 -20.34 24.20
CA CYS A 162 -43.89 -20.97 24.24
C CYS A 162 -44.27 -21.57 25.60
N ARG A 163 -43.36 -21.54 26.59
CA ARG A 163 -43.54 -22.13 27.93
C ARG A 163 -43.78 -23.64 27.95
N ASP A 164 -43.43 -24.35 26.87
CA ASP A 164 -43.42 -25.81 26.87
C ASP A 164 -42.47 -26.37 27.95
N GLN A 165 -42.80 -27.55 28.47
CA GLN A 165 -42.02 -28.20 29.53
C GLN A 165 -40.80 -28.89 28.92
N GLU A 166 -39.64 -28.78 29.58
CA GLU A 166 -38.40 -29.43 29.16
C GLU A 166 -37.98 -29.13 27.71
N PRO A 167 -37.85 -27.84 27.32
CA PRO A 167 -37.42 -27.47 25.98
C PRO A 167 -36.00 -27.97 25.69
N VAL A 168 -35.81 -28.58 24.52
CA VAL A 168 -34.48 -28.89 24.00
C VAL A 168 -33.95 -27.67 23.24
N TYR A 169 -32.77 -27.20 23.66
CA TYR A 169 -32.08 -26.10 23.01
C TYR A 169 -30.80 -26.60 22.33
N THR A 170 -30.54 -26.07 21.14
CA THR A 170 -29.35 -26.40 20.34
C THR A 170 -28.71 -25.12 19.85
N GLN A 171 -27.40 -24.98 20.05
CA GLN A 171 -26.66 -23.85 19.52
C GLN A 171 -26.57 -23.95 17.99
N VAL A 172 -26.81 -22.85 17.29
CA VAL A 172 -26.68 -22.77 15.83
C VAL A 172 -25.61 -21.75 15.45
N ALA A 173 -24.75 -22.09 14.49
CA ALA A 173 -23.62 -21.25 14.09
C ALA A 173 -23.96 -20.24 12.97
N GLY A 174 -25.22 -20.15 12.55
CA GLY A 174 -25.67 -19.26 11.48
C GLY A 174 -27.00 -19.70 10.88
N LEU A 175 -27.49 -18.96 9.88
CA LEU A 175 -28.78 -19.22 9.23
C LEU A 175 -28.83 -20.61 8.59
N SER A 176 -27.75 -21.05 7.91
CA SER A 176 -27.69 -22.38 7.30
C SER A 176 -27.85 -23.50 8.34
N ALA A 177 -27.18 -23.37 9.48
CA ALA A 177 -27.30 -24.34 10.58
C ALA A 177 -28.70 -24.30 11.22
N ALA A 178 -29.29 -23.11 11.36
CA ALA A 178 -30.66 -22.96 11.84
C ALA A 178 -31.70 -23.61 10.90
N LEU A 179 -31.52 -23.45 9.58
CA LEU A 179 -32.37 -24.10 8.58
C LEU A 179 -32.23 -25.63 8.58
N VAL A 180 -31.02 -26.15 8.80
CA VAL A 180 -30.80 -27.59 8.97
C VAL A 180 -31.52 -28.10 10.22
N ALA A 181 -31.39 -27.42 11.36
CA ALA A 181 -32.08 -27.78 12.60
C ALA A 181 -33.62 -27.78 12.43
N LEU A 182 -34.16 -26.82 11.68
CA LEU A 182 -35.58 -26.76 11.36
C LEU A 182 -36.06 -27.94 10.51
N ARG A 183 -35.25 -28.38 9.54
CA ARG A 183 -35.58 -29.50 8.64
C ARG A 183 -35.42 -30.88 9.30
N ALA A 184 -34.62 -30.98 10.35
CA ALA A 184 -34.38 -32.23 11.06
C ALA A 184 -35.52 -32.62 12.03
N LEU A 185 -36.52 -31.75 12.22
CA LEU A 185 -37.69 -32.02 13.06
C LEU A 185 -38.82 -32.63 12.21
N PRO A 186 -39.50 -33.69 12.71
CA PRO A 186 -40.60 -34.35 12.01
C PRO A 186 -41.84 -33.48 11.81
#